data_AF-X1SRH3-F1
#
_entry.id   AF-X1SRH3-F1
#
_cell.length_a   1.000
_cell.length_b   1.000
_cell.length_c   1.000
_cell.angle_alpha   90.00
_cell.angle_beta   90.00
_cell.angle_gamma   90.00
#
_symmetry.space_group_name_H-M   'P 1'
#
loop_
_entity.id
_entity.type
_entity.pdbx_description
1 polymer ?
#
loop_
_entity_poly.entity_id
_entity_poly.type
_entity_poly.pdbx_seq_one_letter_code
_entity_poly.pdbx_strand_id
1 'polypeptide(L)'
;DAEILKYDLGVNFVRSSHYPANPSFLTRCDEIGLLVLEEIPGWQYIGDGEWKNLSKKNVEEMIVRDRNHASIFLWGVRINESKDDHDFYLDTNRIAYSLDSSRKTCGVRNFRESEFLEDVFTYNDFEHDLEGGNKISTLYSLYSY
;
A
#
# COMPACT_ATOMS: atom_id res chain seq x y z
N ASP A 1 8.86 -8.98 15.65
CA ASP A 1 8.82 -8.43 14.28
C ASP A 1 9.26 -6.98 14.21
N ALA A 2 8.51 -6.03 14.78
CA ALA A 2 8.87 -4.59 14.73
C ALA A 2 10.30 -4.30 15.22
N GLU A 3 10.74 -4.95 16.30
CA GLU A 3 12.09 -4.79 16.84
C GLU A 3 13.19 -5.31 15.91
N ILE A 4 12.97 -6.47 15.27
CA ILE A 4 13.92 -7.03 14.30
C ILE A 4 14.07 -6.07 13.12
N LEU A 5 12.95 -5.55 12.60
CA LEU A 5 12.97 -4.56 11.52
C LEU A 5 13.77 -3.30 11.94
N LYS A 6 13.47 -2.76 13.12
CA LYS A 6 14.06 -1.50 13.57
C LYS A 6 15.53 -1.62 13.97
N TYR A 7 15.89 -2.63 14.74
CA TYR A 7 17.18 -2.72 15.42
C TYR A 7 18.15 -3.66 14.69
N ASP A 8 17.68 -4.79 14.17
CA ASP A 8 18.57 -5.76 13.52
C ASP A 8 18.79 -5.40 12.05
N LEU A 9 17.72 -4.98 11.35
CA LEU A 9 17.81 -4.57 9.93
C LEU A 9 18.05 -3.06 9.74
N GLY A 10 17.84 -2.25 10.78
CA GLY A 10 18.07 -0.81 10.74
C GLY A 10 17.10 -0.04 9.82
N VAL A 11 15.92 -0.57 9.51
CA VAL A 11 14.96 0.13 8.64
C VAL A 11 14.23 1.25 9.39
N ASN A 12 13.80 2.27 8.65
CA ASN A 12 13.06 3.40 9.18
C ASN A 12 11.55 3.34 8.92
N PHE A 13 11.10 2.48 8.01
CA PHE A 13 9.68 2.21 7.80
C PHE A 13 9.40 0.74 7.44
N VAL A 14 8.15 0.34 7.60
CA VAL A 14 7.60 -0.95 7.20
C VAL A 14 6.26 -0.76 6.48
N ARG A 15 5.91 -1.68 5.59
CA ARG A 15 4.61 -1.76 4.93
C ARG A 15 3.84 -2.97 5.46
N SER A 16 2.55 -2.80 5.79
CA SER A 16 1.68 -3.91 6.22
C SER A 16 1.13 -4.71 5.01
N SER A 17 2.01 -5.37 4.27
CA SER A 17 1.62 -6.18 3.10
C SER A 17 0.80 -7.40 3.53
N HIS A 18 -0.48 -7.56 3.16
CA HIS A 18 -1.35 -6.66 2.38
C HIS A 18 -2.70 -6.48 3.06
N TYR A 19 -2.67 -6.05 4.32
CA TYR A 19 -3.84 -5.85 5.19
C TYR A 19 -3.43 -5.06 6.44
N PRO A 20 -4.41 -4.51 7.19
CA PRO A 20 -4.12 -3.81 8.43
C PRO A 20 -3.39 -4.70 9.43
N ALA A 21 -2.33 -4.17 10.02
CA ALA A 21 -1.51 -4.90 10.97
C ALA A 21 -2.25 -5.13 12.29
N ASN A 22 -1.66 -5.98 13.14
CA ASN A 22 -2.15 -6.13 14.50
C ASN A 22 -1.91 -4.84 15.30
N PRO A 23 -2.87 -4.35 16.13
CA PRO A 23 -2.68 -3.15 16.94
C PRO A 23 -1.45 -3.18 17.86
N SER A 24 -1.05 -4.37 18.35
CA SER A 24 0.17 -4.50 19.16
C SER A 24 1.45 -4.25 18.35
N PHE A 25 1.46 -4.57 17.05
CA PHE A 25 2.56 -4.24 16.16
C PHE A 25 2.64 -2.73 15.94
N LEU A 26 1.51 -2.07 15.65
CA LEU A 26 1.45 -0.61 15.48
C LEU A 26 1.86 0.13 16.76
N THR A 27 1.39 -0.34 17.93
CA THR A 27 1.81 0.19 19.23
C THR A 27 3.33 0.08 19.41
N ARG A 28 3.92 -1.06 19.05
CA ARG A 28 5.38 -1.22 19.15
C ARG A 28 6.11 -0.32 18.15
N CYS A 29 5.58 -0.11 16.95
CA CYS A 29 6.13 0.81 15.96
C CYS A 29 6.16 2.26 16.47
N ASP A 30 5.11 2.72 17.16
CA ASP A 30 5.09 4.02 17.84
C ASP A 30 6.23 4.13 18.87
N GLU A 31 6.35 3.14 19.75
CA GLU A 31 7.32 3.15 20.85
C GLU A 31 8.78 3.19 20.40
N ILE A 32 9.10 2.54 19.27
CA ILE A 32 10.48 2.39 18.79
C ILE A 32 10.83 3.35 17.64
N GLY A 33 9.88 4.16 17.18
CA GLY A 33 10.07 5.07 16.05
C GLY A 33 10.29 4.33 14.72
N LEU A 34 9.42 3.38 14.40
CA LEU A 34 9.38 2.69 13.10
C LEU A 34 8.14 3.17 12.33
N LEU A 35 8.32 3.85 11.21
CA LEU A 35 7.20 4.37 10.42
C LEU A 35 6.41 3.22 9.75
N VAL A 36 5.11 3.41 9.53
CA VAL A 36 4.22 2.40 8.96
C VAL A 36 3.45 2.97 7.77
N LEU A 37 3.53 2.29 6.63
CA LEU A 37 2.55 2.37 5.55
C LEU A 37 1.55 1.23 5.79
N GLU A 38 0.32 1.59 6.14
CA GLU A 38 -0.75 0.62 6.39
C GLU A 38 -1.78 0.64 5.26
N GLU A 39 -2.26 -0.52 4.82
CA GLU A 39 -3.17 -0.65 3.68
C GLU A 39 -4.35 -1.58 3.92
N ILE A 40 -5.45 -1.32 3.20
CA ILE A 40 -6.65 -2.17 3.22
C ILE A 40 -6.35 -3.60 2.73
N PRO A 41 -7.12 -4.61 3.16
CA PRO A 41 -6.91 -5.97 2.73
C PRO A 41 -7.15 -6.13 1.22
N GLY A 42 -6.21 -6.75 0.51
CA GLY A 42 -6.45 -7.10 -0.88
C GLY A 42 -5.22 -7.56 -1.66
N TRP A 43 -5.45 -8.35 -2.70
CA TRP A 43 -4.41 -8.81 -3.61
C TRP A 43 -4.96 -8.95 -5.03
N GLN A 44 -4.63 -7.97 -5.87
CA GLN A 44 -4.92 -7.84 -7.31
C GLN A 44 -6.40 -7.82 -7.73
N TYR A 45 -7.20 -8.76 -7.22
CA TYR A 45 -8.60 -8.95 -7.55
C TYR A 45 -9.48 -7.79 -7.05
N ILE A 46 -10.31 -7.25 -7.93
CA ILE A 46 -11.43 -6.38 -7.61
C ILE A 46 -12.71 -7.14 -7.94
N GLY A 47 -13.58 -7.25 -6.94
CA GLY A 47 -14.89 -7.90 -7.08
C GLY A 47 -16.00 -6.97 -7.59
N ASP A 48 -17.22 -7.42 -7.40
CA ASP A 48 -18.44 -6.70 -7.77
C ASP A 48 -18.76 -5.50 -6.84
N GLY A 49 -19.95 -4.93 -7.00
CA GLY A 49 -20.38 -3.78 -6.20
C GLY A 49 -20.43 -4.06 -4.69
N GLU A 50 -20.85 -5.25 -4.27
CA GLU A 50 -20.88 -5.62 -2.85
C GLU A 50 -19.46 -5.74 -2.29
N TRP A 51 -18.56 -6.36 -3.05
CA TRP A 51 -17.15 -6.48 -2.71
C TRP A 51 -16.45 -5.11 -2.61
N LYS A 52 -16.72 -4.20 -3.56
CA LYS A 52 -16.20 -2.83 -3.54
C LYS A 52 -16.73 -2.05 -2.33
N ASN A 53 -18.01 -2.22 -2.00
CA ASN A 53 -18.59 -1.60 -0.80
C ASN A 53 -17.96 -2.12 0.49
N LEU A 54 -17.66 -3.42 0.56
CA LEU A 54 -16.91 -3.99 1.69
C LEU A 54 -15.50 -3.39 1.78
N SER A 55 -14.80 -3.26 0.66
CA SER A 55 -13.46 -2.66 0.62
C SER A 55 -13.47 -1.19 1.07
N LYS A 56 -14.47 -0.41 0.67
CA LYS A 56 -14.69 0.96 1.16
C LYS A 56 -14.89 0.99 2.68
N LYS A 57 -15.69 0.06 3.22
CA LYS A 57 -15.85 -0.10 4.67
C LYS A 57 -14.54 -0.48 5.36
N ASN A 58 -13.69 -1.28 4.72
CA ASN A 58 -12.37 -1.61 5.28
C ASN A 58 -11.44 -0.39 5.36
N VAL A 59 -11.53 0.57 4.41
CA VAL A 59 -10.84 1.87 4.54
C VAL A 59 -11.31 2.60 5.80
N GLU A 60 -12.63 2.66 6.01
CA GLU A 60 -13.22 3.33 7.17
C GLU A 60 -12.75 2.68 8.48
N GLU A 61 -12.86 1.36 8.59
CA GLU A 61 -12.52 0.60 9.79
C GLU A 61 -11.02 0.72 10.13
N MET A 62 -10.14 0.59 9.14
CA MET A 62 -8.69 0.75 9.31
C MET A 62 -8.35 2.15 9.84
N ILE A 63 -8.80 3.21 9.16
CA ILE A 63 -8.43 4.58 9.54
C ILE A 63 -9.03 4.96 10.89
N VAL A 64 -10.29 4.62 11.16
CA VAL A 64 -10.93 4.93 12.45
C VAL A 64 -10.21 4.23 13.61
N ARG A 65 -9.80 2.97 13.42
CA ARG A 65 -9.06 2.19 14.42
C ARG A 65 -7.68 2.79 14.68
N ASP A 66 -6.95 3.14 13.61
CA ASP A 66 -5.49 3.28 13.69
C ASP A 66 -4.97 4.73 13.55
N ARG A 67 -5.81 5.72 13.21
CA ARG A 67 -5.40 7.14 13.00
C ARG A 67 -4.68 7.83 14.17
N ASN A 68 -4.71 7.24 15.37
CA ASN A 68 -3.99 7.76 16.54
C ASN A 68 -2.56 7.24 16.66
N HIS A 69 -2.16 6.24 15.86
CA HIS A 69 -0.77 5.77 15.80
C HIS A 69 0.08 6.79 15.05
N ALA A 70 1.06 7.38 15.75
CA ALA A 70 1.97 8.38 15.18
C ALA A 70 2.94 7.76 14.17
N SER A 71 3.20 6.46 14.28
CA SER A 71 4.02 5.69 13.37
C SER A 71 3.43 5.62 11.96
N ILE A 72 2.10 5.62 11.84
CA ILE A 72 1.46 5.56 10.53
C ILE A 72 1.62 6.90 9.83
N PHE A 73 2.21 6.89 8.64
CA PHE A 73 2.47 8.10 7.87
C PHE A 73 1.79 8.12 6.49
N LEU A 74 1.28 6.97 6.04
CA LEU A 74 0.73 6.81 4.69
C LEU A 74 -0.34 5.72 4.67
N TRP A 75 -1.49 6.02 4.06
CA TRP A 75 -2.62 5.10 3.94
C TRP A 75 -2.72 4.49 2.54
N GLY A 76 -2.57 3.17 2.44
CA GLY A 76 -2.83 2.41 1.23
C GLY A 76 -4.33 2.19 1.03
N VAL A 77 -4.92 2.95 0.10
CA VAL A 77 -6.37 2.94 -0.18
C VAL A 77 -6.74 2.19 -1.46
N ARG A 78 -5.74 1.63 -2.15
CA ARG A 78 -5.94 0.73 -3.29
C ARG A 78 -5.72 -0.71 -2.91
N ILE A 79 -6.40 -1.60 -3.62
CA ILE A 79 -6.12 -3.03 -3.57
C ILE A 79 -4.74 -3.25 -4.17
N ASN A 80 -3.86 -3.91 -3.43
CA ASN A 80 -2.47 -4.12 -3.86
C ASN A 80 -2.41 -4.68 -5.29
N GLU A 81 -1.73 -3.98 -6.18
CA GLU A 81 -1.49 -4.36 -7.58
C GLU A 81 -2.74 -4.60 -8.43
N SER A 82 -3.89 -4.07 -8.04
CA SER A 82 -5.06 -4.11 -8.92
C SER A 82 -4.89 -3.21 -10.14
N LYS A 83 -5.68 -3.46 -11.18
CA LYS A 83 -5.93 -2.48 -12.24
C LYS A 83 -6.59 -1.21 -11.68
N ASP A 84 -6.57 -0.14 -12.46
CA ASP A 84 -7.31 1.08 -12.15
C ASP A 84 -8.82 0.85 -12.20
N ASP A 85 -9.54 1.52 -11.31
CA ASP A 85 -11.00 1.52 -11.23
C ASP A 85 -11.41 2.90 -10.70
N HIS A 86 -11.76 3.81 -11.62
CA HIS A 86 -11.87 5.24 -11.34
C HIS A 86 -12.83 5.53 -10.18
N ASP A 87 -14.09 5.10 -10.30
CA ASP A 87 -15.13 5.42 -9.31
C ASP A 87 -14.80 4.80 -7.95
N PHE A 88 -14.30 3.56 -7.95
CA PHE A 88 -13.93 2.87 -6.71
C PHE A 88 -12.77 3.54 -6.00
N TYR A 89 -11.73 3.94 -6.73
CA TYR A 89 -10.55 4.58 -6.13
C TYR A 89 -10.75 6.06 -5.82
N LEU A 90 -11.61 6.75 -6.55
CA LEU A 90 -12.09 8.07 -6.17
C LEU A 90 -12.85 8.02 -4.84
N ASP A 91 -13.72 7.03 -4.65
CA ASP A 91 -14.47 6.84 -3.41
C ASP A 91 -13.55 6.53 -2.23
N THR A 92 -12.66 5.55 -2.35
CA THR A 92 -11.75 5.15 -1.24
C THR A 92 -10.80 6.29 -0.84
N ASN A 93 -10.28 7.07 -1.80
CA ASN A 93 -9.50 8.28 -1.50
C ASN A 93 -10.33 9.32 -0.75
N ARG A 94 -11.57 9.60 -1.19
CA ARG A 94 -12.46 10.56 -0.52
C ARG A 94 -12.80 10.14 0.90
N ILE A 95 -13.10 8.86 1.10
CA ILE A 95 -13.39 8.28 2.42
C ILE A 95 -12.19 8.48 3.34
N ALA A 96 -10.98 8.12 2.90
CA ALA A 96 -9.78 8.29 3.69
C ALA A 96 -9.58 9.75 4.13
N TYR A 97 -9.68 10.70 3.19
CA TYR A 97 -9.56 12.12 3.47
C TYR A 97 -10.63 12.68 4.41
N SER A 98 -11.85 12.15 4.35
CA SER A 98 -12.94 12.54 5.24
C SER A 98 -12.72 12.10 6.69
N LEU A 99 -11.95 11.02 6.90
CA LEU A 99 -11.70 10.43 8.22
C LEU A 99 -10.37 10.85 8.83
N ASP A 100 -9.37 11.10 7.99
CA ASP A 100 -8.04 11.57 8.37
C ASP A 100 -7.43 12.43 7.26
N SER A 101 -7.61 13.75 7.37
CA SER A 101 -6.97 14.72 6.47
C SER A 101 -5.53 15.06 6.86
N SER A 102 -5.00 14.50 7.95
CA SER A 102 -3.65 14.79 8.44
C SER A 102 -2.56 13.96 7.78
N ARG A 103 -2.93 12.85 7.11
CA ARG A 103 -2.03 11.92 6.44
C ARG A 103 -2.33 11.80 4.95
N LYS A 104 -1.32 11.36 4.21
CA LYS A 104 -1.40 11.19 2.76
C LYS A 104 -1.96 9.81 2.40
N THR A 105 -2.54 9.70 1.20
CA THR A 105 -2.95 8.43 0.63
C THR A 105 -1.92 7.93 -0.40
N CYS A 106 -1.87 6.61 -0.56
CA CYS A 106 -1.17 5.93 -1.63
C CYS A 106 -1.95 4.69 -2.09
N GLY A 107 -1.42 4.01 -3.09
CA GLY A 107 -2.01 2.78 -3.57
C GLY A 107 -1.05 2.02 -4.45
N VAL A 108 -0.63 0.86 -3.97
CA VAL A 108 0.49 0.11 -4.53
C VAL A 108 0.08 -0.55 -5.84
N ARG A 109 0.88 -0.33 -6.88
CA ARG A 109 0.68 -0.82 -8.24
C ARG A 109 1.98 -1.32 -8.85
N ASN A 110 1.91 -2.15 -9.88
CA ASN A 110 3.08 -2.69 -10.59
C ASN A 110 3.10 -2.32 -12.09
N PHE A 111 2.33 -1.30 -12.50
CA PHE A 111 2.33 -0.76 -13.86
C PHE A 111 2.48 0.77 -13.86
N ARG A 112 3.21 1.30 -14.84
CA ARG A 112 3.61 2.72 -14.92
C ARG A 112 2.46 3.64 -15.37
N GLU A 113 1.65 3.19 -16.31
CA GLU A 113 0.52 3.92 -16.87
C GLU A 113 -0.72 3.70 -16.00
N SER A 114 -0.74 4.31 -14.82
CA SER A 114 -1.84 4.21 -13.87
C SER A 114 -2.43 5.57 -13.55
N GLU A 115 -3.75 5.63 -13.38
CA GLU A 115 -4.44 6.79 -12.87
C GLU A 115 -3.92 7.16 -11.47
N PHE A 116 -3.52 8.43 -11.31
CA PHE A 116 -2.93 8.93 -10.08
C PHE A 116 -3.93 9.82 -9.34
N LEU A 117 -4.78 9.18 -8.51
CA LEU A 117 -5.79 9.84 -7.68
C LEU A 117 -5.27 10.15 -6.26
N GLU A 118 -4.30 9.37 -5.79
CA GLU A 118 -3.70 9.48 -4.46
C GLU A 118 -2.66 10.61 -4.40
N ASP A 119 -2.09 10.86 -3.21
CA ASP A 119 -1.00 11.83 -3.05
C ASP A 119 0.38 11.31 -3.44
N VAL A 120 0.59 10.00 -3.27
CA VAL A 120 1.89 9.35 -3.48
C VAL A 120 1.75 8.20 -4.48
N PHE A 121 2.49 8.30 -5.58
CA PHE A 121 2.54 7.25 -6.60
C PHE A 121 3.46 6.12 -6.12
N THR A 122 2.89 5.13 -5.44
CA THR A 122 3.61 3.95 -4.92
C THR A 122 3.66 2.84 -5.96
N TYR A 123 4.87 2.53 -6.44
CA TYR A 123 5.12 1.58 -7.53
C TYR A 123 6.03 0.44 -7.09
N ASN A 124 5.58 -0.79 -7.30
CA ASN A 124 6.42 -1.99 -7.22
C ASN A 124 7.21 -2.10 -8.52
N ASP A 125 8.49 -1.77 -8.43
CA ASP A 125 9.44 -1.94 -9.53
C ASP A 125 10.09 -3.32 -9.46
N PHE A 126 9.86 -4.12 -10.50
CA PHE A 126 10.45 -5.45 -10.65
C PHE A 126 11.41 -5.53 -11.85
N GLU A 127 11.85 -4.41 -12.41
CA GLU A 127 12.67 -4.35 -13.63
C GLU A 127 14.09 -4.88 -13.43
N HIS A 128 14.62 -4.78 -12.21
CA HIS A 128 15.98 -5.21 -11.88
C HIS A 128 16.01 -6.55 -11.12
N ASP A 129 17.04 -7.36 -11.39
CA ASP A 129 17.42 -8.47 -10.52
C ASP A 129 18.41 -8.03 -9.41
N LEU A 130 18.78 -8.97 -8.55
CA LEU A 130 19.69 -8.72 -7.42
C LEU A 130 21.12 -8.38 -7.85
N GLU A 131 21.48 -8.65 -9.11
CA GLU A 131 22.80 -8.37 -9.69
C GLU A 131 22.82 -7.03 -10.45
N GLY A 132 21.68 -6.31 -10.50
CA GLY A 132 21.52 -5.07 -11.26
C GLY A 132 21.27 -5.29 -12.76
N GLY A 133 21.03 -6.53 -13.18
CA GLY A 133 20.61 -6.88 -14.53
C GLY A 133 19.17 -6.47 -14.80
N ASN A 134 18.89 -5.98 -16.01
CA ASN A 134 17.51 -5.75 -16.46
C ASN A 134 16.83 -7.09 -16.77
N LYS A 135 15.82 -7.47 -16.00
CA LYS A 135 14.98 -8.66 -16.27
C LYS A 135 14.26 -8.58 -17.63
N ILE A 136 14.07 -7.37 -18.15
CA ILE A 136 13.42 -7.13 -19.46
C ILE A 136 14.31 -7.55 -20.65
N SER A 137 15.62 -7.76 -20.44
CA SER A 137 16.53 -8.18 -21.52
C SER A 137 16.26 -9.59 -22.06
N THR A 138 15.52 -10.43 -21.34
CA THR A 138 15.30 -11.85 -21.75
C THR A 138 14.08 -12.07 -22.64
N LEU A 139 13.15 -11.10 -22.76
CA LEU A 139 11.94 -11.25 -23.60
C LEU A 139 12.12 -10.74 -25.03
N TYR A 140 13.03 -9.80 -25.28
CA TYR A 140 13.28 -9.28 -26.63
C TYR A 140 14.22 -10.17 -27.47
N SER A 141 14.91 -11.14 -26.88
CA SER A 141 15.76 -12.09 -27.63
C SER A 141 14.98 -13.21 -28.33
N LEU A 142 13.67 -13.37 -28.08
CA LEU A 142 12.86 -14.45 -28.65
C LEU A 142 11.99 -14.03 -29.85
N TYR A 143 12.01 -12.75 -30.25
CA TYR A 143 11.24 -12.23 -31.39
C TYR A 143 12.10 -11.59 -32.49
N SER A 144 13.39 -11.94 -32.56
CA SER A 144 14.26 -11.58 -33.69
C SER A 144 14.80 -12.83 -34.37
N TYR A 145 13.94 -13.50 -35.14
CA TYR A 145 14.29 -14.33 -36.30
C TYR A 145 13.12 -14.33 -37.29
#